data_AF-A0A016SMZ9-F1
#
_entry.id   AF-A0A016SMZ9-F1
#
_cell.length_a   1.000
_cell.length_b   1.000
_cell.length_c   1.000
_cell.angle_alpha   90.00
_cell.angle_beta   90.00
_cell.angle_gamma   90.00
#
_symmetry.space_group_name_H-M   'P 1'
#
loop_
_entity.id
_entity.type
_entity.pdbx_description
1 polymer ?
#
loop_
_entity_poly.entity_id
_entity_poly.type
_entity_poly.pdbx_seq_one_letter_code
_entity_poly.pdbx_strand_id
1 'polypeptide(L)'
;MLGRLDEEGSKAGITINTTKTKVMPSAFSSQQPVLLRGVPLEDVSEYVYLGCLLNMENDIKLEIAGRGRAGWVTYNSIRSVLEDTKGQKLRADLFNSPVVPALRYANETLAMTNVAETQLRSSQISIEHRMLGLSLHQQK
;
A
#
# COMPACT_ATOMS: atom_id res chain seq x y z
N MET A 1 23.53 0.91 -17.11
CA MET A 1 23.30 1.58 -15.80
C MET A 1 23.29 0.56 -14.66
N LEU A 2 22.41 -0.44 -14.66
CA LEU A 2 22.30 -1.42 -13.56
C LEU A 2 23.58 -2.23 -13.31
N GLY A 3 24.26 -2.69 -14.37
CA GLY A 3 25.55 -3.38 -14.22
C GLY A 3 26.65 -2.54 -13.55
N ARG A 4 26.65 -1.21 -13.78
CA ARG A 4 27.59 -0.30 -13.09
C ARG A 4 27.23 -0.17 -11.60
N LEU A 5 25.95 -0.08 -11.28
CA LEU A 5 25.50 -0.03 -9.88
C LEU A 5 25.90 -1.32 -9.13
N ASP A 6 25.78 -2.46 -9.79
CA ASP A 6 26.20 -3.75 -9.25
C ASP A 6 27.70 -3.83 -9.01
N GLU A 7 28.50 -3.33 -9.95
CA GLU A 7 29.97 -3.27 -9.81
C GLU A 7 30.41 -2.36 -8.66
N GLU A 8 29.89 -1.14 -8.60
CA GLU A 8 30.22 -0.18 -7.53
C GLU A 8 29.69 -0.65 -6.16
N GLY A 9 28.48 -1.21 -6.12
CA GLY A 9 27.93 -1.81 -4.92
C GLY A 9 28.82 -2.95 -4.41
N SER A 10 29.32 -3.79 -5.31
CA SER A 10 30.21 -4.91 -4.95
C SER A 10 31.53 -4.42 -4.36
N LYS A 11 32.09 -3.30 -4.85
CA LYS A 11 33.28 -2.66 -4.25
C LYS A 11 33.02 -2.20 -2.80
N ALA A 12 31.78 -1.81 -2.50
CA ALA A 12 31.33 -1.46 -1.15
C ALA A 12 30.81 -2.66 -0.32
N GLY A 13 30.91 -3.90 -0.82
CA GLY A 13 30.42 -5.10 -0.14
C GLY A 13 28.90 -5.32 -0.22
N ILE A 14 28.20 -4.61 -1.11
CA ILE A 14 26.75 -4.69 -1.32
C ILE A 14 26.45 -5.49 -2.59
N THR A 15 25.48 -6.40 -2.53
CA THR A 15 25.08 -7.26 -3.66
C THR A 15 23.60 -7.07 -3.96
N ILE A 16 23.26 -6.90 -5.24
CA ILE A 16 21.86 -6.79 -5.67
C ILE A 16 21.15 -8.15 -5.54
N ASN A 17 19.98 -8.15 -4.92
CA ASN A 17 19.13 -9.32 -4.81
C ASN A 17 18.21 -9.40 -6.04
N THR A 18 18.54 -10.29 -6.99
CA THR A 18 17.79 -10.50 -8.23
C THR A 18 16.37 -11.03 -8.01
N THR A 19 16.08 -11.67 -6.88
CA THR A 19 14.73 -12.12 -6.54
C THR A 19 13.83 -10.94 -6.18
N LYS A 20 14.35 -9.91 -5.51
CA LYS A 20 13.60 -8.70 -5.14
C LYS A 20 13.61 -7.63 -6.22
N THR A 21 14.67 -7.55 -7.02
CA THR A 21 14.77 -6.57 -8.11
C THR A 21 13.97 -7.02 -9.32
N LYS A 22 12.98 -6.23 -9.70
CA LYS A 22 12.12 -6.45 -10.87
C LYS A 22 12.26 -5.30 -11.87
N VAL A 23 11.89 -5.57 -13.11
CA VAL A 23 11.84 -4.56 -14.18
C VAL A 23 10.38 -4.22 -14.42
N MET A 24 10.09 -2.93 -14.53
CA MET A 24 8.76 -2.42 -14.90
C MET A 24 8.87 -1.77 -16.28
N PRO A 25 8.66 -2.53 -17.37
CA PRO A 25 8.90 -2.03 -18.73
C PRO A 25 7.79 -1.06 -19.16
N SER A 26 8.17 0.15 -19.57
CA SER A 26 7.23 1.12 -20.15
C SER A 26 6.85 0.78 -21.58
N ALA A 27 5.76 1.37 -22.09
CA ALA A 27 5.36 1.23 -23.49
C ALA A 27 6.44 1.68 -24.51
N PHE A 28 7.41 2.48 -24.06
CA PHE A 28 8.54 2.97 -24.86
C PHE A 28 9.83 2.18 -24.63
N SER A 29 9.80 1.17 -23.76
CA SER A 29 10.98 0.35 -23.44
C SER A 29 11.25 -0.65 -24.55
N SER A 30 12.52 -0.99 -24.76
CA SER A 30 12.90 -2.09 -25.64
C SER A 30 12.35 -3.41 -25.10
N GLN A 31 11.89 -4.30 -25.98
CA GLN A 31 11.47 -5.67 -25.61
C GLN A 31 12.64 -6.59 -25.21
N GLN A 32 13.88 -6.07 -25.16
CA GLN A 32 15.03 -6.85 -24.75
C GLN A 32 15.05 -7.02 -23.22
N PRO A 33 15.31 -8.24 -22.72
CA PRO A 33 15.34 -8.50 -21.28
C PRO A 33 16.53 -7.77 -20.64
N VAL A 34 16.29 -7.19 -19.47
CA VAL A 34 17.37 -6.58 -18.69
C VAL A 34 18.16 -7.68 -17.99
N LEU A 35 19.43 -7.82 -18.36
CA LEU A 35 20.33 -8.81 -17.78
C LEU A 35 21.16 -8.21 -16.64
N LEU A 36 21.23 -8.92 -15.52
CA LEU A 36 22.17 -8.64 -14.43
C LEU A 36 23.04 -9.87 -14.20
N ARG A 37 24.36 -9.74 -14.39
CA ARG A 37 25.32 -10.86 -14.29
C ARG A 37 24.97 -12.03 -15.22
N GLY A 38 24.41 -11.73 -16.39
CA GLY A 38 23.95 -12.73 -17.36
C GLY A 38 22.61 -13.39 -17.04
N VAL A 39 21.98 -13.06 -15.90
CA VAL A 39 20.66 -13.56 -15.51
C VAL A 39 19.58 -12.53 -15.88
N PRO A 40 18.52 -12.91 -16.60
CA PRO A 40 17.41 -11.99 -16.87
C PRO A 40 16.65 -11.67 -15.59
N LEU A 41 16.36 -10.40 -15.38
CA LEU A 41 15.43 -9.96 -14.34
C LEU A 41 13.99 -10.21 -14.79
N GLU A 42 13.11 -10.41 -13.81
CA GLU A 42 11.69 -10.61 -14.07
C GLU A 42 11.01 -9.26 -14.37
N ASP A 43 10.28 -9.23 -15.48
CA ASP A 43 9.40 -8.13 -15.85
C ASP A 43 8.05 -8.26 -15.14
N VAL A 44 7.58 -7.17 -14.52
CA VAL A 44 6.30 -7.13 -13.79
C VAL A 44 5.47 -5.93 -14.20
N SER A 45 4.15 -6.09 -14.25
CA SER A 45 3.20 -4.99 -14.50
C SER A 45 2.87 -4.19 -13.24
N GLU A 46 3.05 -4.80 -12.07
CA GLU A 46 2.76 -4.24 -10.76
C GLU A 46 3.92 -4.50 -9.80
N TYR A 47 4.23 -3.52 -8.96
CA TYR A 47 5.28 -3.67 -7.95
C TYR A 47 4.99 -2.80 -6.73
N VAL A 48 5.23 -3.34 -5.53
CA VAL A 48 5.09 -2.57 -4.29
C VAL A 48 6.40 -1.86 -3.99
N TYR A 49 6.42 -0.55 -4.17
CA TYR A 49 7.56 0.31 -3.85
C TYR A 49 7.24 1.16 -2.62
N LEU A 50 8.06 1.05 -1.57
CA LEU A 50 7.86 1.75 -0.29
C LEU A 50 6.43 1.61 0.27
N GLY A 51 5.83 0.44 0.08
CA GLY A 51 4.46 0.16 0.54
C GLY A 51 3.34 0.70 -0.35
N CYS A 52 3.64 1.39 -1.45
CA CYS A 52 2.68 1.81 -2.47
C CYS A 52 2.72 0.85 -3.67
N LEU A 53 1.56 0.35 -4.09
CA LEU A 53 1.44 -0.43 -5.32
C LEU A 53 1.54 0.49 -6.53
N LEU A 54 2.56 0.28 -7.34
CA LEU A 54 2.75 0.94 -8.63
C LEU A 54 2.30 -0.01 -9.74
N ASN A 55 1.71 0.54 -10.79
CA ASN A 55 1.41 -0.19 -12.01
C ASN A 55 1.81 0.63 -13.25
N MET A 56 1.89 -0.06 -14.38
CA MET A 56 2.29 0.56 -15.65
C MET A 56 1.26 1.54 -16.22
N GLU A 57 0.00 1.42 -15.81
CA GLU A 57 -1.11 2.25 -16.28
C GLU A 57 -1.29 3.54 -15.46
N ASN A 58 -0.49 3.69 -14.39
CA ASN A 58 -0.65 4.72 -13.37
C ASN A 58 -2.08 4.76 -12.76
N ASP A 59 -2.75 3.60 -12.68
CA ASP A 59 -4.08 3.47 -12.08
C ASP A 59 -3.98 3.34 -10.56
N ILE A 60 -4.42 4.37 -9.85
CA ILE A 60 -4.42 4.40 -8.38
C ILE A 60 -5.46 3.45 -7.76
N LYS A 61 -6.43 2.90 -8.51
CA LYS A 61 -7.53 2.11 -7.94
C LYS A 61 -7.06 0.90 -7.14
N LEU A 62 -6.06 0.18 -7.64
CA LEU A 62 -5.55 -1.02 -6.96
C LEU A 62 -4.87 -0.66 -5.62
N GLU A 63 -4.15 0.46 -5.60
CA GLU A 63 -3.54 0.99 -4.37
C GLU A 63 -4.61 1.45 -3.38
N ILE A 64 -5.65 2.18 -3.83
CA ILE A 64 -6.76 2.61 -2.98
C ILE A 64 -7.50 1.40 -2.37
N ALA A 65 -7.75 0.37 -3.17
CA ALA A 65 -8.30 -0.89 -2.66
C ALA A 65 -7.36 -1.57 -1.66
N GLY A 66 -6.04 -1.53 -1.91
CA GLY A 66 -5.00 -2.01 -1.00
C GLY A 66 -5.02 -1.30 0.35
N ARG A 67 -5.15 0.03 0.35
CA ARG A 67 -5.28 0.84 1.57
C ARG A 67 -6.54 0.52 2.35
N GLY A 68 -7.67 0.38 1.67
CA GLY A 68 -8.91 -0.10 2.30
C GLY A 68 -8.70 -1.43 3.03
N ARG A 69 -8.04 -2.41 2.38
CA ARG A 69 -7.69 -3.70 3.02
C ARG A 69 -6.73 -3.51 4.19
N ALA A 70 -5.71 -2.68 4.07
CA ALA A 70 -4.75 -2.39 5.15
C ALA A 70 -5.44 -1.79 6.38
N GLY A 71 -6.38 -0.86 6.17
CA GLY A 71 -7.23 -0.31 7.23
C GLY A 71 -8.04 -1.39 7.94
N TRP A 72 -8.70 -2.28 7.18
CA TRP A 72 -9.45 -3.40 7.75
C TRP A 72 -8.58 -4.40 8.51
N VAL A 73 -7.42 -4.77 7.98
CA VAL A 73 -6.46 -5.66 8.66
C VAL A 73 -5.99 -5.04 9.97
N THR A 74 -5.66 -3.75 9.95
CA THR A 74 -5.22 -3.01 11.13
C THR A 74 -6.34 -2.90 12.18
N TYR A 75 -7.58 -2.65 11.77
CA TYR A 75 -8.71 -2.67 12.68
C TYR A 75 -8.91 -4.05 13.32
N ASN A 76 -8.84 -5.12 12.52
CA ASN A 76 -9.01 -6.48 13.01
C ASN A 76 -7.92 -6.89 14.01
N SER A 77 -6.69 -6.38 13.88
CA SER A 77 -5.61 -6.67 14.83
C SER A 77 -5.79 -5.99 16.18
N ILE A 78 -6.48 -4.83 16.24
CA ILE A 78 -6.75 -4.10 17.49
C ILE A 78 -8.18 -4.30 18.02
N ARG A 79 -8.99 -5.12 17.34
CA ARG A 79 -10.43 -5.24 17.61
C ARG A 79 -10.73 -5.66 19.05
N SER A 80 -10.02 -6.67 19.57
CA SER A 80 -10.23 -7.15 20.95
C SER A 80 -9.98 -6.04 21.98
N VAL A 81 -8.90 -5.26 21.79
CA VAL A 81 -8.56 -4.13 22.67
C VAL A 81 -9.64 -3.04 22.59
N LEU A 82 -10.17 -2.77 21.40
CA LEU A 82 -11.24 -1.79 21.19
C LEU A 82 -12.58 -2.21 21.83
N GLU A 83 -12.86 -3.51 21.90
CA GLU A 83 -14.05 -4.08 22.53
C GLU A 83 -13.97 -4.01 24.06
N ASP A 84 -12.78 -4.26 24.64
CA ASP A 84 -12.53 -4.18 26.08
C ASP A 84 -12.43 -2.73 26.61
N THR A 85 -12.14 -1.77 25.72
CA THR A 85 -11.96 -0.37 26.10
C THR A 85 -13.31 0.33 26.30
N LYS A 86 -13.59 0.81 27.53
CA LYS A 86 -14.86 1.50 27.85
C LYS A 86 -14.86 3.00 27.49
N GLY A 87 -13.71 3.65 27.52
CA GLY A 87 -13.61 5.11 27.32
C GLY A 87 -13.71 5.50 25.85
N GLN A 88 -14.75 6.27 25.47
CA GLN A 88 -14.97 6.68 24.07
C GLN A 88 -13.76 7.41 23.47
N LYS A 89 -13.15 8.33 24.23
CA LYS A 89 -11.93 9.04 23.81
C LYS A 89 -10.77 8.08 23.54
N LEU A 90 -10.52 7.16 24.47
CA LEU A 90 -9.45 6.16 24.32
C LEU A 90 -9.70 5.23 23.14
N ARG A 91 -10.95 4.82 22.89
CA ARG A 91 -11.32 4.03 21.69
C ARG A 91 -11.03 4.79 20.41
N ALA A 92 -11.39 6.08 20.36
CA ALA A 92 -11.11 6.93 19.20
C ALA A 92 -9.60 7.10 18.98
N ASP A 93 -8.82 7.30 20.05
CA ASP A 93 -7.36 7.42 19.97
C ASP A 93 -6.71 6.10 19.50
N LEU A 94 -7.16 4.96 20.04
CA LEU A 94 -6.73 3.62 19.63
C LEU A 94 -7.09 3.29 18.18
N PHE A 95 -8.19 3.84 17.67
CA PHE A 95 -8.57 3.72 16.26
C PHE A 95 -7.72 4.64 15.37
N ASN A 96 -7.63 5.92 15.73
CA ASN A 96 -6.97 6.96 14.94
C ASN A 96 -5.46 6.74 14.82
N SER A 97 -4.82 6.14 15.81
CA SER A 97 -3.36 5.97 15.81
C SER A 97 -2.86 4.96 14.77
N PRO A 98 -3.44 3.75 14.60
CA PRO A 98 -2.98 2.79 13.61
C PRO A 98 -3.88 2.70 12.36
N VAL A 99 -5.21 2.82 12.47
CA VAL A 99 -6.13 2.56 11.35
C VAL A 99 -6.13 3.70 10.35
N VAL A 100 -6.17 4.94 10.83
CA VAL A 100 -6.20 6.12 9.95
C VAL A 100 -4.89 6.25 9.14
N PRO A 101 -3.69 6.08 9.72
CA PRO A 101 -2.46 6.03 8.93
C PRO A 101 -2.43 4.89 7.92
N ALA A 102 -2.91 3.69 8.26
CA ALA A 102 -2.97 2.57 7.32
C ALA A 102 -3.81 2.89 6.06
N LEU A 103 -4.89 3.67 6.22
CA LEU A 103 -5.72 4.17 5.13
C LEU A 103 -5.06 5.31 4.33
N ARG A 104 -4.22 6.15 4.98
CA ARG A 104 -3.70 7.40 4.40
C ARG A 104 -2.26 7.34 3.87
N TYR A 105 -1.50 6.30 4.17
CA TYR A 105 -0.04 6.24 3.96
C TYR A 105 0.45 6.51 2.51
N ALA A 106 -0.41 6.42 1.49
CA ALA A 106 -0.04 6.75 0.10
C ALA A 106 -0.58 8.10 -0.41
N ASN A 107 -1.37 8.83 0.39
CA ASN A 107 -2.03 10.05 -0.04
C ASN A 107 -1.05 11.22 -0.24
N GLU A 108 0.14 11.16 0.37
CA GLU A 108 1.18 12.18 0.24
C GLU A 108 1.89 12.13 -1.12
N THR A 109 1.96 10.95 -1.73
CA THR A 109 2.77 10.70 -2.93
C THR A 109 1.94 10.55 -4.21
N LEU A 110 0.62 10.45 -4.09
CA LEU A 110 -0.29 10.19 -5.21
C LEU A 110 -1.10 11.41 -5.59
N ALA A 111 -1.32 11.58 -6.90
CA ALA A 111 -2.31 12.52 -7.42
C ALA A 111 -3.73 12.01 -7.09
N MET A 112 -4.20 12.34 -5.91
CA MET A 112 -5.51 11.92 -5.43
C MET A 112 -6.63 12.48 -6.31
N THR A 113 -7.58 11.61 -6.67
CA THR A 113 -8.83 12.01 -7.32
C THR A 113 -9.96 12.07 -6.29
N ASN A 114 -11.00 12.87 -6.56
CA ASN A 114 -12.20 12.93 -5.70
C ASN A 114 -12.85 11.56 -5.51
N VAL A 115 -12.76 10.68 -6.51
CA VAL A 115 -13.29 9.30 -6.44
C VAL A 115 -12.47 8.47 -5.46
N ALA A 116 -11.14 8.53 -5.54
CA ALA A 116 -10.24 7.84 -4.63
C ALA A 116 -10.43 8.33 -3.18
N GLU A 117 -10.57 9.64 -2.98
CA GLU A 117 -10.89 10.21 -1.66
C GLU A 117 -12.17 9.63 -1.09
N THR A 118 -13.22 9.64 -1.90
CA THR A 118 -14.53 9.14 -1.50
C THR A 118 -14.45 7.67 -1.12
N GLN A 119 -13.72 6.84 -1.87
CA GLN A 119 -13.54 5.42 -1.56
C GLN A 119 -12.80 5.17 -0.24
N LEU A 120 -11.71 5.91 0.03
CA LEU A 120 -10.99 5.81 1.31
C LEU A 120 -11.87 6.29 2.47
N ARG A 121 -12.61 7.38 2.28
CA ARG A 121 -13.56 7.91 3.27
C ARG A 121 -14.67 6.93 3.57
N SER A 122 -15.27 6.31 2.55
CA SER A 122 -16.29 5.27 2.72
C SER A 122 -15.73 4.06 3.48
N SER A 123 -14.49 3.67 3.19
CA SER A 123 -13.81 2.59 3.92
C SER A 123 -13.61 2.95 5.40
N GLN A 124 -13.14 4.17 5.69
CA GLN A 124 -12.99 4.67 7.04
C GLN A 124 -14.33 4.64 7.81
N ILE A 125 -15.39 5.23 7.24
CA ILE A 125 -16.73 5.26 7.84
C ILE A 125 -17.25 3.85 8.11
N SER A 126 -17.04 2.92 7.18
CA SER A 126 -17.47 1.53 7.35
C SER A 126 -16.80 0.85 8.55
N ILE A 127 -15.50 1.09 8.75
CA ILE A 127 -14.77 0.56 9.91
C ILE A 127 -15.24 1.24 11.21
N GLU A 128 -15.46 2.56 11.19
CA GLU A 128 -15.99 3.31 12.34
C GLU A 128 -17.38 2.80 12.76
N HIS A 129 -18.27 2.57 11.80
CA HIS A 129 -19.58 1.97 12.07
C HIS A 129 -19.45 0.58 12.70
N ARG A 130 -18.50 -0.23 12.21
CA ARG A 130 -18.23 -1.54 12.79
C ARG A 130 -17.73 -1.43 14.24
N MET A 131 -16.84 -0.48 14.53
CA MET A 131 -16.37 -0.19 15.88
C MET A 131 -17.51 0.22 16.83
N LEU A 132 -18.48 0.99 16.33
CA LEU A 132 -19.63 1.48 17.10
C LEU A 132 -20.79 0.48 17.19
N GLY A 133 -20.73 -0.66 16.48
CA GLY A 133 -21.82 -1.62 16.41
C GLY A 133 -23.04 -1.12 15.62
N LEU A 134 -22.87 -0.11 14.76
CA LEU A 134 -23.94 0.47 13.96
C LEU A 134 -24.12 -0.34 12.67
N SER A 135 -25.37 -0.70 12.36
CA SER A 135 -25.73 -1.26 11.05
C SER A 135 -26.47 -0.22 10.22
N LEU A 136 -26.24 -0.21 8.90
CA LEU A 136 -26.96 0.66 7.94
C LEU A 136 -28.48 0.48 8.00
N HIS A 137 -28.97 -0.63 8.56
CA HIS A 137 -30.39 -0.94 8.66
C HIS A 137 -31.12 -0.14 9.76
N GLN A 138 -30.38 0.57 10.63
CA GLN A 138 -30.95 1.32 11.76
C GLN A 138 -31.06 2.83 11.54
N GLN A 139 -30.77 3.33 10.33
CA GLN A 139 -30.83 4.76 9.98
C GLN A 139 -32.10 5.14 9.17
N LYS A 140 -33.24 4.48 9.41
CA LYS A 140 -34.54 4.86 8.82
C LYS A 140 -35.34 5.74 9.78
#